data_AF-A0A7S4FSB3-F1
#
_entry.id   AF-A0A7S4FSB3-F1
#
_cell.length_a   1.000
_cell.length_b   1.000
_cell.length_c   1.000
_cell.angle_alpha   90.00
_cell.angle_beta   90.00
_cell.angle_gamma   90.00
#
_symmetry.space_group_name_H-M   'P 1'
#
loop_
_entity.id
_entity.type
_entity.pdbx_description
1 polymer ?
#
loop_
_entity_poly.entity_id
_entity_poly.type
_entity_poly.pdbx_seq_one_letter_code
_entity_poly.pdbx_strand_id
1 'polypeptide(L)'
;AVLQEILYAVQGIEGQYVLLDPISDAFCITEEARVPRGTKDIVRQICEVGWLFSKIDEHVKTSSMSSLLHQSLCASIKSHLSEYYKLLSLLQSELKVPGSSALSMRKLLAWMHEPAKRLKHILIIADGCQDLKGGALASKVHAYVMHGDPTVRSLLTDIMRVTFQPLLQMIIAWATEGELADPFQEFFVMQDKNATDDQFWAWRYSLSPHMIPSFIPEALANKILLIGKSLNFIRTQCGDAQWAMRQEVLAQVPRDGSVFDTTTTLFSGLDGFVTAALNQVNKRLMHLLFVRYKFDKHAHAIKQYLLLSRGDFIQNLMDNLQSTLGR
;
A
#
# COMPACT_ATOMS: atom_id res chain seq x y z
N ALA A 1 -24.77 -38.53 -2.32
CA ALA A 1 -24.24 -38.69 -0.96
C ALA A 1 -22.78 -38.24 -0.90
N VAL A 2 -21.78 -39.09 -1.12
CA VAL A 2 -20.34 -38.74 -0.93
C VAL A 2 -19.90 -37.48 -1.70
N LEU A 3 -20.34 -37.30 -2.95
CA LEU A 3 -19.96 -36.12 -3.75
C LEU A 3 -20.57 -34.80 -3.24
N GLN A 4 -21.76 -34.84 -2.63
CA GLN A 4 -22.37 -33.67 -1.99
C GLN A 4 -21.64 -33.29 -0.71
N GLU A 5 -21.16 -34.29 0.04
CA GLU A 5 -20.39 -34.03 1.26
C GLU A 5 -18.98 -33.52 1.00
N ILE A 6 -18.34 -33.99 -0.08
CA ILE A 6 -17.09 -33.40 -0.53
C ILE A 6 -17.29 -31.92 -0.86
N LEU A 7 -18.42 -31.55 -1.50
CA LEU A 7 -18.72 -30.14 -1.77
C LEU A 7 -18.97 -29.33 -0.48
N TYR A 8 -19.53 -29.92 0.58
CA TYR A 8 -19.62 -29.26 1.89
C TYR A 8 -18.24 -29.07 2.51
N ALA A 9 -17.37 -30.08 2.48
CA ALA A 9 -16.01 -29.98 2.97
C ALA A 9 -15.19 -28.92 2.22
N VAL A 10 -15.37 -28.81 0.90
CA VAL A 10 -14.73 -27.79 0.04
C VAL A 10 -15.22 -26.36 0.34
N GLN A 11 -16.39 -26.22 0.98
CA GLN A 11 -16.90 -24.96 1.52
C GLN A 11 -16.38 -24.65 2.94
N GLY A 12 -15.58 -25.54 3.53
CA GLY A 12 -15.14 -25.44 4.92
C GLY A 12 -16.19 -25.89 5.94
N ILE A 13 -17.23 -26.62 5.50
CA ILE A 13 -18.32 -27.12 6.37
C ILE A 13 -18.12 -28.62 6.62
N GLU A 14 -18.22 -29.04 7.87
CA GLU A 14 -18.18 -30.45 8.25
C GLU A 14 -19.43 -31.21 7.75
N GLY A 15 -19.22 -32.39 7.18
CA GLY A 15 -20.27 -33.29 6.69
C GLY A 15 -20.52 -34.47 7.65
N GLN A 16 -21.27 -35.47 7.20
CA GLN A 16 -21.49 -36.70 7.98
C GLN A 16 -20.34 -37.70 7.86
N TYR A 17 -19.72 -37.81 6.67
CA TYR A 17 -18.61 -38.71 6.38
C TYR A 17 -17.26 -37.99 6.21
N VAL A 18 -17.24 -36.66 6.06
CA VAL A 18 -16.01 -35.85 5.95
C VAL A 18 -15.97 -34.86 7.11
N LEU A 19 -15.04 -35.07 8.03
CA LEU A 19 -14.87 -34.28 9.24
C LEU A 19 -13.48 -33.64 9.27
N LEU A 20 -13.36 -32.48 9.91
CA LEU A 20 -12.06 -31.86 10.17
C LEU A 20 -11.40 -32.66 11.31
N ASP A 21 -10.27 -33.29 11.03
CA ASP A 21 -9.48 -33.95 12.07
C ASP A 21 -8.56 -32.91 12.75
N PRO A 22 -8.74 -32.63 14.05
CA PRO A 22 -7.95 -31.63 14.76
C PRO A 22 -6.48 -32.03 14.95
N ILE A 23 -6.13 -33.31 14.78
CA ILE A 23 -4.75 -33.80 14.96
C ILE A 23 -3.95 -33.59 13.67
N SER A 24 -4.56 -33.88 12.52
CA SER A 24 -3.91 -33.73 11.22
C SER A 24 -4.14 -32.37 10.55
N ASP A 25 -4.97 -31.49 11.17
CA ASP A 25 -5.43 -30.20 10.64
C ASP A 25 -5.88 -30.37 9.17
N ALA A 26 -6.67 -31.41 8.90
CA ALA A 26 -7.08 -31.78 7.55
C ALA A 26 -8.45 -32.45 7.57
N PHE A 27 -9.23 -32.20 6.51
CA PHE A 27 -10.49 -32.89 6.29
C PHE A 27 -10.25 -34.35 5.90
N CYS A 28 -10.72 -35.26 6.75
CA CYS A 28 -10.56 -36.70 6.58
C CYS A 28 -11.91 -37.40 6.40
N ILE A 29 -11.93 -38.43 5.54
CA ILE A 29 -13.10 -39.32 5.42
C ILE A 29 -13.08 -40.31 6.58
N THR A 30 -14.20 -40.47 7.28
CA THR A 30 -14.37 -41.46 8.33
C THR A 30 -14.25 -42.90 7.79
N GLU A 31 -13.75 -43.83 8.61
CA GLU A 31 -13.58 -45.24 8.18
C GLU A 31 -14.90 -45.92 7.80
N GLU A 32 -16.02 -45.37 8.27
CA GLU A 32 -17.38 -45.83 8.05
C GLU A 32 -17.81 -45.79 6.58
N ALA A 33 -17.24 -44.90 5.76
CA ALA A 33 -17.63 -44.73 4.37
C ALA A 33 -17.17 -45.87 3.42
N ARG A 34 -16.37 -46.84 3.90
CA ARG A 34 -15.89 -48.04 3.15
C ARG A 34 -15.39 -47.74 1.72
N VAL A 35 -14.70 -46.61 1.55
CA VAL A 35 -14.24 -46.14 0.24
C VAL A 35 -12.86 -46.75 -0.12
N PRO A 36 -12.60 -47.14 -1.39
CA PRO A 36 -11.28 -47.60 -1.84
C PRO A 36 -10.17 -46.58 -1.57
N ARG A 37 -8.94 -47.07 -1.31
CA ARG A 37 -7.77 -46.22 -0.97
C ARG A 37 -7.50 -45.12 -2.01
N GLY A 38 -7.52 -45.45 -3.30
CA GLY A 38 -7.29 -44.46 -4.36
C GLY A 38 -8.36 -43.36 -4.43
N THR A 39 -9.58 -43.64 -3.99
CA THR A 39 -10.64 -42.63 -3.88
C THR A 39 -10.46 -41.78 -2.63
N LYS A 40 -9.97 -42.35 -1.52
CA LYS A 40 -9.62 -41.58 -0.32
C LYS A 40 -8.55 -40.54 -0.62
N ASP A 41 -7.56 -40.87 -1.44
CA ASP A 41 -6.49 -39.94 -1.82
C ASP A 41 -7.01 -38.78 -2.69
N ILE A 42 -7.91 -39.05 -3.63
CA ILE A 42 -8.57 -38.01 -4.44
C ILE A 42 -9.40 -37.08 -3.54
N VAL A 43 -10.12 -37.63 -2.56
CA VAL A 43 -10.92 -36.80 -1.65
C VAL A 43 -10.03 -35.94 -0.76
N ARG A 44 -8.91 -36.47 -0.23
CA ARG A 44 -7.94 -35.65 0.52
C ARG A 44 -7.45 -34.46 -0.29
N GLN A 45 -7.07 -34.67 -1.55
CA GLN A 45 -6.61 -33.59 -2.43
C GLN A 45 -7.69 -32.53 -2.66
N ILE A 46 -8.94 -32.93 -2.79
CA ILE A 46 -10.06 -32.00 -2.96
C ILE A 46 -10.36 -31.26 -1.66
N CYS A 47 -10.31 -31.95 -0.52
CA CYS A 47 -10.61 -31.35 0.77
C CYS A 47 -9.48 -30.45 1.31
N GLU A 48 -8.25 -30.57 0.82
CA GLU A 48 -7.18 -29.59 1.06
C GLU A 48 -7.64 -28.17 0.67
N VAL A 49 -8.43 -28.04 -0.40
CA VAL A 49 -8.98 -26.75 -0.84
C VAL A 49 -9.95 -26.17 0.19
N GLY A 50 -10.76 -27.03 0.81
CA GLY A 50 -11.66 -26.65 1.90
C GLY A 50 -10.91 -26.19 3.14
N TRP A 51 -9.79 -26.87 3.47
CA TRP A 51 -8.93 -26.45 4.57
C TRP A 51 -8.27 -25.10 4.32
N LEU A 52 -7.68 -24.91 3.13
CA LEU A 52 -7.10 -23.64 2.70
C LEU A 52 -8.13 -22.52 2.82
N PHE A 53 -9.36 -22.78 2.35
CA PHE A 53 -10.46 -21.84 2.44
C PHE A 53 -10.77 -21.45 3.90
N SER A 54 -10.97 -22.43 4.79
CA SER A 54 -11.27 -22.19 6.21
C SER A 54 -10.17 -21.39 6.91
N LYS A 55 -8.89 -21.68 6.65
CA LYS A 55 -7.76 -20.95 7.23
C LYS A 55 -7.71 -19.50 6.76
N ILE A 56 -7.94 -19.25 5.46
CA ILE A 56 -7.97 -17.87 4.95
C ILE A 56 -9.15 -17.11 5.55
N ASP A 57 -10.33 -17.73 5.65
CA ASP A 57 -11.51 -17.10 6.25
C ASP A 57 -11.31 -16.80 7.75
N GLU A 58 -10.67 -17.71 8.50
CA GLU A 58 -10.27 -17.50 9.90
C GLU A 58 -9.27 -16.34 10.03
N HIS A 59 -8.25 -16.29 9.17
CA HIS A 59 -7.26 -15.21 9.15
C HIS A 59 -7.94 -13.86 8.91
N VAL A 60 -8.85 -13.81 7.94
CA VAL A 60 -9.59 -12.60 7.55
C VAL A 60 -10.59 -12.13 8.63
N LYS A 61 -11.06 -13.02 9.50
CA LYS A 61 -11.91 -12.69 10.66
C LYS A 61 -11.10 -12.24 11.87
N THR A 62 -9.92 -12.84 12.05
CA THR A 62 -9.03 -12.57 13.19
C THR A 62 -8.20 -11.30 12.97
N SER A 63 -7.99 -10.90 11.71
CA SER A 63 -7.18 -9.73 11.37
C SER A 63 -7.75 -8.45 12.00
N SER A 64 -6.95 -7.88 12.91
CA SER A 64 -7.28 -6.64 13.60
C SER A 64 -7.33 -5.47 12.62
N MET A 65 -8.27 -4.54 12.81
CA MET A 65 -8.41 -3.33 11.99
C MET A 65 -7.30 -2.28 12.25
N SER A 66 -6.12 -2.69 12.70
CA SER A 66 -5.05 -1.80 13.21
C SER A 66 -4.19 -1.15 12.11
N SER A 67 -4.51 -1.39 10.84
CA SER A 67 -3.76 -0.85 9.70
C SER A 67 -4.62 -0.80 8.42
N LEU A 68 -4.53 0.28 7.65
CA LEU A 68 -5.24 0.50 6.38
C LEU A 68 -4.76 -0.44 5.29
N LEU A 69 -3.44 -0.65 5.17
CA LEU A 69 -2.90 -1.53 4.14
C LEU A 69 -3.34 -2.99 4.39
N HIS A 70 -3.35 -3.44 5.65
CA HIS A 70 -3.81 -4.78 5.99
C HIS A 70 -5.33 -4.93 5.80
N GLN A 71 -6.11 -3.88 6.09
CA GLN A 71 -7.54 -3.86 5.76
C GLN A 71 -7.78 -3.99 4.25
N SER A 72 -7.04 -3.25 3.42
CA SER A 72 -7.13 -3.35 1.96
C SER A 72 -6.68 -4.72 1.44
N LEU A 73 -5.64 -5.32 2.03
CA LEU A 73 -5.24 -6.70 1.75
C LEU A 73 -6.37 -7.68 2.06
N CYS A 74 -6.95 -7.61 3.27
CA CYS A 74 -8.07 -8.44 3.67
C CYS A 74 -9.30 -8.26 2.77
N ALA A 75 -9.61 -7.03 2.36
CA ALA A 75 -10.69 -6.75 1.42
C ALA A 75 -10.44 -7.41 0.05
N SER A 76 -9.20 -7.35 -0.44
CA SER A 76 -8.82 -8.03 -1.69
C SER A 76 -8.94 -9.55 -1.58
N ILE A 77 -8.48 -10.12 -0.47
CA ILE A 77 -8.61 -11.56 -0.18
C ILE A 77 -10.09 -11.97 -0.12
N LYS A 78 -10.94 -11.20 0.56
CA LYS A 78 -12.40 -11.43 0.61
C LYS A 78 -13.04 -11.43 -0.79
N SER A 79 -12.59 -10.55 -1.68
CA SER A 79 -13.05 -10.53 -3.08
C SER A 79 -12.72 -11.84 -3.80
N HIS A 80 -11.48 -12.32 -3.66
CA HIS A 80 -11.05 -13.59 -4.26
C HIS A 80 -11.77 -14.80 -3.66
N LEU A 81 -12.02 -14.82 -2.35
CA LEU A 81 -12.83 -15.85 -1.70
C LEU A 81 -14.28 -15.83 -2.22
N SER A 82 -14.84 -14.64 -2.49
CA SER A 82 -16.18 -14.51 -3.05
C SER A 82 -16.27 -15.04 -4.49
N GLU A 83 -15.24 -14.85 -5.30
CA GLU A 83 -15.15 -15.46 -6.64
C GLU A 83 -15.07 -16.99 -6.57
N TYR A 84 -14.31 -17.52 -5.62
CA TYR A 84 -14.26 -18.95 -5.35
C TYR A 84 -15.65 -19.50 -4.95
N TYR A 85 -16.37 -18.82 -4.06
CA TYR A 85 -17.75 -19.19 -3.72
C TYR A 85 -18.70 -19.19 -4.92
N LYS A 86 -18.57 -18.23 -5.84
CA LYS A 86 -19.36 -18.22 -7.08
C LYS A 86 -19.06 -19.47 -7.91
N LEU A 87 -17.79 -19.84 -8.06
CA LEU A 87 -17.40 -21.07 -8.74
C LEU A 87 -18.01 -22.31 -8.06
N LEU A 88 -17.98 -22.39 -6.73
CA LEU A 88 -18.63 -23.48 -6.00
C LEU A 88 -20.15 -23.53 -6.22
N SER A 89 -20.82 -22.37 -6.29
CA SER A 89 -22.27 -22.32 -6.53
C SER A 89 -22.65 -22.90 -7.91
N LEU A 90 -21.82 -22.63 -8.94
CA LEU A 90 -21.99 -23.20 -10.27
C LEU A 90 -21.80 -24.72 -10.28
N LEU A 91 -20.86 -25.24 -9.47
CA LEU A 91 -20.65 -26.68 -9.32
C LEU A 91 -21.83 -27.38 -8.66
N GLN A 92 -22.40 -26.73 -7.65
CA GLN A 92 -23.58 -27.24 -6.98
C GLN A 92 -24.81 -27.24 -7.89
N SER A 93 -24.94 -26.27 -8.81
CA SER A 93 -26.04 -26.29 -9.78
C SER A 93 -25.88 -27.40 -10.82
N GLU A 94 -24.67 -27.63 -11.34
CA GLU A 94 -24.40 -28.72 -12.29
C GLU A 94 -24.70 -30.10 -11.69
N LEU A 95 -24.50 -30.27 -10.38
CA LEU A 95 -24.80 -31.52 -9.69
C LEU A 95 -26.31 -31.80 -9.53
N LYS A 96 -27.15 -30.75 -9.54
CA LYS A 96 -28.60 -30.86 -9.33
C LYS A 96 -29.37 -31.17 -10.61
N VAL A 97 -28.78 -30.99 -11.80
CA VAL A 97 -29.45 -31.22 -13.09
C VAL A 97 -29.45 -32.73 -13.42
N PRO A 98 -30.61 -33.41 -13.39
CA PRO A 98 -30.67 -34.83 -13.73
C PRO A 98 -30.45 -35.01 -15.25
N GLY A 99 -29.33 -35.62 -15.63
CA GLY A 99 -29.00 -35.95 -17.03
C GLY A 99 -27.84 -35.16 -17.65
N SER A 100 -27.33 -34.11 -16.98
CA SER A 100 -26.04 -33.48 -17.37
C SER A 100 -24.89 -34.40 -16.97
N SER A 101 -23.79 -34.40 -17.74
CA SER A 101 -22.65 -35.32 -17.61
C SER A 101 -22.28 -35.57 -16.14
N ALA A 102 -22.44 -36.81 -15.67
CA ALA A 102 -22.20 -37.17 -14.27
C ALA A 102 -20.82 -36.65 -13.82
N LEU A 103 -20.82 -35.71 -12.87
CA LEU A 103 -19.63 -35.05 -12.37
C LEU A 103 -18.78 -36.11 -11.66
N SER A 104 -17.78 -36.65 -12.36
CA SER A 104 -16.90 -37.68 -11.79
C SER A 104 -15.94 -37.04 -10.79
N MET A 105 -15.51 -37.80 -9.78
CA MET A 105 -14.49 -37.31 -8.83
C MET A 105 -13.21 -36.85 -9.52
N ARG A 106 -12.84 -37.47 -10.65
CA ARG A 106 -11.68 -37.05 -11.45
C ARG A 106 -11.92 -35.70 -12.13
N LYS A 107 -13.14 -35.43 -12.60
CA LYS A 107 -13.52 -34.13 -13.17
C LYS A 107 -13.51 -33.05 -12.10
N LEU A 108 -14.04 -33.33 -10.90
CA LEU A 108 -13.99 -32.43 -9.75
C LEU A 108 -12.54 -32.12 -9.34
N LEU A 109 -11.69 -33.15 -9.25
CA LEU A 109 -10.27 -32.98 -8.95
C LEU A 109 -9.57 -32.04 -9.94
N ALA A 110 -9.78 -32.26 -11.25
CA ALA A 110 -9.22 -31.41 -12.29
C ALA A 110 -9.70 -29.96 -12.18
N TRP A 111 -10.97 -29.76 -11.82
CA TRP A 111 -11.56 -28.42 -11.67
C TRP A 111 -11.11 -27.70 -10.40
N MET A 112 -10.77 -28.44 -9.34
CA MET A 112 -10.25 -27.89 -8.10
C MET A 112 -8.76 -27.55 -8.14
N HIS A 113 -8.02 -28.06 -9.14
CA HIS A 113 -6.58 -27.84 -9.25
C HIS A 113 -6.19 -26.35 -9.33
N GLU A 114 -6.86 -25.56 -10.17
CA GLU A 114 -6.56 -24.13 -10.31
C GLU A 114 -6.97 -23.31 -9.07
N PRO A 115 -8.19 -23.45 -8.51
CA PRO A 115 -8.56 -22.82 -7.25
C PRO A 115 -7.64 -23.18 -6.08
N ALA A 116 -7.22 -24.45 -5.96
CA ALA A 116 -6.30 -24.90 -4.92
C ALA A 116 -4.98 -24.11 -4.95
N LYS A 117 -4.40 -23.98 -6.15
CA LYS A 117 -3.16 -23.23 -6.35
C LYS A 117 -3.35 -21.76 -5.98
N ARG A 118 -4.45 -21.12 -6.40
CA ARG A 118 -4.74 -19.71 -6.09
C ARG A 118 -4.92 -19.49 -4.59
N LEU A 119 -5.72 -20.31 -3.91
CA LEU A 119 -5.94 -20.22 -2.46
C LEU A 119 -4.65 -20.46 -1.68
N LYS A 120 -3.80 -21.40 -2.11
CA LYS A 120 -2.49 -21.63 -1.49
C LYS A 120 -1.61 -20.38 -1.51
N HIS A 121 -1.52 -19.68 -2.64
CA HIS A 121 -0.74 -18.44 -2.72
C HIS A 121 -1.36 -17.29 -1.92
N ILE A 122 -2.69 -17.22 -1.84
CA ILE A 122 -3.38 -16.25 -0.99
C ILE A 122 -3.03 -16.49 0.49
N LEU A 123 -3.08 -17.74 0.95
CA LEU A 123 -2.73 -18.09 2.33
C LEU A 123 -1.27 -17.74 2.65
N ILE A 124 -0.34 -18.05 1.75
CA ILE A 124 1.09 -17.71 1.91
C ILE A 124 1.29 -16.20 2.12
N ILE A 125 0.55 -15.36 1.38
CA ILE A 125 0.62 -13.90 1.55
C ILE A 125 -0.05 -13.46 2.85
N ALA A 126 -1.21 -14.02 3.19
CA ALA A 126 -1.93 -13.70 4.42
C ALA A 126 -1.05 -13.96 5.65
N ASP A 127 -0.50 -15.17 5.77
CA ASP A 127 0.39 -15.55 6.88
C ASP A 127 1.67 -14.71 6.89
N GLY A 128 2.26 -14.48 5.71
CA GLY A 128 3.49 -13.69 5.57
C GLY A 128 3.33 -12.20 5.93
N CYS A 129 2.09 -11.69 6.01
CA CYS A 129 1.78 -10.28 6.27
C CYS A 129 1.06 -10.05 7.61
N GLN A 130 0.86 -11.08 8.43
CA GLN A 130 0.08 -10.99 9.67
C GLN A 130 0.63 -9.96 10.66
N ASP A 131 1.95 -9.97 10.87
CA ASP A 131 2.63 -9.11 11.86
C ASP A 131 3.25 -7.85 11.24
N LEU A 132 2.99 -7.58 9.96
CA LEU A 132 3.60 -6.49 9.22
C LEU A 132 2.65 -5.30 9.07
N LYS A 133 3.23 -4.10 9.03
CA LYS A 133 2.49 -2.83 8.96
C LYS A 133 3.13 -1.86 7.97
N GLY A 134 2.31 -1.02 7.32
CA GLY A 134 2.77 0.05 6.44
C GLY A 134 3.77 -0.41 5.37
N GLY A 135 4.91 0.26 5.28
CA GLY A 135 5.94 -0.03 4.29
C GLY A 135 6.53 -1.45 4.35
N ALA A 136 6.59 -2.05 5.53
CA ALA A 136 7.08 -3.43 5.68
C ALA A 136 6.12 -4.42 5.01
N LEU A 137 4.80 -4.24 5.21
CA LEU A 137 3.77 -5.02 4.53
C LEU A 137 3.84 -4.80 3.02
N ALA A 138 3.93 -3.56 2.57
CA ALA A 138 4.03 -3.23 1.15
C ALA A 138 5.25 -3.88 0.49
N SER A 139 6.40 -3.86 1.16
CA SER A 139 7.64 -4.52 0.69
C SER A 139 7.47 -6.04 0.58
N LYS A 140 6.81 -6.66 1.55
CA LYS A 140 6.57 -8.10 1.57
C LYS A 140 5.63 -8.54 0.45
N VAL A 141 4.51 -7.84 0.27
CA VAL A 141 3.57 -8.08 -0.84
C VAL A 141 4.27 -7.94 -2.18
N HIS A 142 5.08 -6.89 -2.36
CA HIS A 142 5.87 -6.69 -3.57
C HIS A 142 6.83 -7.85 -3.87
N ALA A 143 7.50 -8.39 -2.83
CA ALA A 143 8.39 -9.54 -2.98
C ALA A 143 7.65 -10.79 -3.49
N TYR A 144 6.40 -11.01 -3.04
CA TYR A 144 5.59 -12.13 -3.54
C TYR A 144 5.16 -11.96 -4.99
N VAL A 145 4.94 -10.73 -5.46
CA VAL A 145 4.59 -10.45 -6.88
C VAL A 145 5.73 -10.80 -7.83
N MET A 146 6.99 -10.77 -7.37
CA MET A 146 8.17 -11.19 -8.14
C MET A 146 8.26 -12.72 -8.29
N HIS A 147 7.17 -13.35 -8.71
CA HIS A 147 7.08 -14.80 -8.93
C HIS A 147 7.27 -15.14 -10.41
N GLY A 148 7.91 -16.28 -10.70
CA GLY A 148 8.19 -16.72 -12.08
C GLY A 148 6.97 -17.26 -12.83
N ASP A 149 5.97 -17.77 -12.10
CA ASP A 149 4.73 -18.27 -12.68
C ASP A 149 3.77 -17.13 -13.07
N PRO A 150 3.33 -17.02 -14.34
CA PRO A 150 2.49 -15.94 -14.81
C PRO A 150 1.09 -15.93 -14.18
N THR A 151 0.48 -17.09 -13.86
CA THR A 151 -0.87 -17.11 -13.27
C THR A 151 -0.87 -16.70 -11.81
N VAL A 152 0.19 -17.07 -11.10
CA VAL A 152 0.42 -16.60 -9.73
C VAL A 152 0.72 -15.11 -9.76
N ARG A 153 1.61 -14.66 -10.65
CA ARG A 153 1.94 -13.23 -10.77
C ARG A 153 0.72 -12.37 -11.06
N SER A 154 -0.19 -12.78 -11.95
CA SER A 154 -1.41 -12.02 -12.21
C SER A 154 -2.29 -11.91 -10.96
N LEU A 155 -2.55 -13.04 -10.28
CA LEU A 155 -3.30 -13.06 -9.02
C LEU A 155 -2.70 -12.12 -7.97
N LEU A 156 -1.38 -12.20 -7.77
CA LEU A 156 -0.71 -11.39 -6.76
C LEU A 156 -0.63 -9.92 -7.14
N THR A 157 -0.59 -9.61 -8.44
CA THR A 157 -0.65 -8.23 -8.95
C THR A 157 -2.03 -7.62 -8.67
N ASP A 158 -3.11 -8.39 -8.86
CA ASP A 158 -4.47 -7.95 -8.53
C ASP A 158 -4.61 -7.66 -7.03
N ILE A 159 -4.05 -8.53 -6.18
CA ILE A 159 -4.02 -8.33 -4.72
C ILE A 159 -3.22 -7.08 -4.37
N MET A 160 -2.02 -6.92 -4.94
CA MET A 160 -1.14 -5.78 -4.71
C MET A 160 -1.82 -4.45 -5.09
N ARG A 161 -2.50 -4.40 -6.24
CA ARG A 161 -3.20 -3.20 -6.74
C ARG A 161 -4.19 -2.64 -5.73
N VAL A 162 -4.98 -3.52 -5.11
CA VAL A 162 -5.97 -3.14 -4.09
C VAL A 162 -5.27 -2.80 -2.77
N THR A 163 -4.27 -3.59 -2.38
CA THR A 163 -3.52 -3.42 -1.13
C THR A 163 -2.77 -2.07 -1.07
N PHE A 164 -2.25 -1.59 -2.20
CA PHE A 164 -1.46 -0.36 -2.25
C PHE A 164 -2.29 0.92 -2.44
N GLN A 165 -3.62 0.81 -2.62
CA GLN A 165 -4.48 1.99 -2.76
C GLN A 165 -4.34 2.98 -1.60
N PRO A 166 -4.38 2.58 -0.31
CA PRO A 166 -4.25 3.54 0.79
C PRO A 166 -2.89 4.25 0.80
N LEU A 167 -1.80 3.52 0.53
CA LEU A 167 -0.46 4.08 0.44
C LEU A 167 -0.37 5.17 -0.65
N LEU A 168 -0.96 4.91 -1.82
CA LEU A 168 -0.95 5.88 -2.91
C LEU A 168 -1.84 7.08 -2.61
N GLN A 169 -3.00 6.87 -1.99
CA GLN A 169 -3.84 7.97 -1.53
C GLN A 169 -3.11 8.87 -0.55
N MET A 170 -2.33 8.31 0.38
CA MET A 170 -1.48 9.10 1.29
C MET A 170 -0.41 9.89 0.54
N ILE A 171 0.27 9.29 -0.45
CA ILE A 171 1.27 9.99 -1.26
C ILE A 171 0.63 11.12 -2.07
N ILE A 172 -0.53 10.87 -2.69
CA ILE A 172 -1.24 11.85 -3.50
C ILE A 172 -1.69 13.01 -2.61
N ALA A 173 -2.40 12.74 -1.51
CA ALA A 173 -2.85 13.76 -0.56
C ALA A 173 -1.67 14.61 -0.04
N TRP A 174 -0.56 13.97 0.31
CA TRP A 174 0.65 14.69 0.72
C TRP A 174 1.25 15.54 -0.40
N ALA A 175 1.29 15.03 -1.64
CA ALA A 175 1.90 15.71 -2.77
C ALA A 175 1.02 16.81 -3.40
N THR A 176 -0.30 16.78 -3.21
CA THR A 176 -1.25 17.76 -3.78
C THR A 176 -1.73 18.75 -2.73
N GLU A 177 -2.00 18.26 -1.53
CA GLU A 177 -2.64 19.01 -0.44
C GLU A 177 -1.71 19.21 0.75
N GLY A 178 -0.58 18.51 0.84
CA GLY A 178 0.31 18.62 2.01
C GLY A 178 -0.30 18.05 3.30
N GLU A 179 -1.37 17.25 3.19
CA GLU A 179 -2.07 16.65 4.31
C GLU A 179 -1.54 15.25 4.62
N LEU A 180 -1.45 14.92 5.90
CA LEU A 180 -1.07 13.58 6.39
C LEU A 180 -2.31 12.87 6.91
N ALA A 181 -3.05 12.23 6.01
CA ALA A 181 -4.19 11.39 6.35
C ALA A 181 -3.71 9.98 6.76
N ASP A 182 -3.02 9.89 7.89
CA ASP A 182 -2.44 8.64 8.40
C ASP A 182 -2.89 8.31 9.84
N PRO A 183 -4.11 7.76 10.01
CA PRO A 183 -4.65 7.43 11.33
C PRO A 183 -3.86 6.36 12.07
N PHE A 184 -3.15 5.50 11.31
CA PHE A 184 -2.48 4.32 11.85
C PHE A 184 -0.96 4.44 11.87
N GLN A 185 -0.36 5.57 11.46
CA GLN A 185 1.11 5.74 11.40
C GLN A 185 1.80 4.71 10.50
N GLU A 186 1.25 4.53 9.30
CA GLU A 186 1.77 3.61 8.28
C GLU A 186 2.52 4.30 7.15
N PHE A 187 2.37 5.62 7.04
CA PHE A 187 3.03 6.41 6.03
C PHE A 187 4.48 6.68 6.40
N PHE A 188 5.35 6.73 5.39
CA PHE A 188 6.78 6.96 5.61
C PHE A 188 7.14 8.43 5.89
N VAL A 189 6.20 9.37 5.76
CA VAL A 189 6.40 10.76 6.20
C VAL A 189 5.80 10.93 7.60
N MET A 190 6.65 11.28 8.55
CA MET A 190 6.26 11.57 9.92
C MET A 190 6.14 13.07 10.13
N GLN A 191 5.27 13.44 11.07
CA GLN A 191 5.09 14.82 11.50
C GLN A 191 5.38 14.94 13.00
N ASP A 192 6.40 15.72 13.35
CA ASP A 192 6.67 16.08 14.73
C ASP A 192 5.80 17.26 15.14
N LYS A 193 4.81 17.02 16.01
CA LYS A 193 3.87 18.04 16.49
C LYS A 193 4.49 18.99 17.52
N ASN A 194 5.65 18.67 18.08
CA ASN A 194 6.32 19.47 19.11
C ASN A 194 7.33 20.46 18.53
N ALA A 195 7.64 20.38 17.24
CA ALA A 195 8.57 21.29 16.58
C ALA A 195 8.02 22.72 16.58
N THR A 196 8.86 23.66 17.01
CA THR A 196 8.58 25.11 16.99
C THR A 196 8.65 25.66 15.56
N ASP A 197 8.08 26.84 15.32
CA ASP A 197 8.08 27.47 13.99
C ASP A 197 9.50 27.74 13.46
N ASP A 198 10.45 28.09 14.33
CA ASP A 198 11.86 28.28 13.97
C ASP A 198 12.54 26.96 13.50
N GLN A 199 11.98 25.82 13.92
CA GLN A 199 12.44 24.47 13.58
C GLN A 199 11.63 23.84 12.45
N PHE A 200 10.69 24.59 11.85
CA PHE A 200 9.73 24.08 10.88
C PHE A 200 10.40 23.31 9.73
N TRP A 201 11.43 23.88 9.13
CA TRP A 201 12.06 23.31 7.94
C TRP A 201 12.84 22.01 8.22
N ALA A 202 13.58 22.00 9.33
CA ALA A 202 14.49 20.93 9.70
C ALA A 202 13.76 19.75 10.35
N TRP A 203 12.83 20.01 11.26
CA TRP A 203 12.36 18.99 12.20
C TRP A 203 10.86 18.67 12.11
N ARG A 204 10.04 19.56 11.54
CA ARG A 204 8.57 19.37 11.52
C ARG A 204 8.12 18.12 10.77
N TYR A 205 8.83 17.77 9.68
CA TYR A 205 8.57 16.58 8.89
C TYR A 205 9.85 15.82 8.61
N SER A 206 9.80 14.50 8.75
CA SER A 206 10.94 13.60 8.53
C SER A 206 10.49 12.32 7.86
N LEU A 207 11.44 11.60 7.26
CA LEU A 207 11.18 10.26 6.73
C LEU A 207 11.38 9.22 7.83
N SER A 208 10.53 8.20 7.83
CA SER A 208 10.67 7.00 8.64
C SER A 208 11.29 5.88 7.78
N PRO A 209 12.59 5.56 7.93
CA PRO A 209 13.27 4.61 7.03
C PRO A 209 12.65 3.22 7.01
N HIS A 210 12.11 2.76 8.14
CA HIS A 210 11.50 1.44 8.28
C HIS A 210 10.10 1.34 7.66
N MET A 211 9.45 2.48 7.36
CA MET A 211 8.16 2.54 6.68
C MET A 211 8.29 2.82 5.18
N ILE A 212 9.51 2.99 4.64
CA ILE A 212 9.72 3.15 3.21
C ILE A 212 9.61 1.77 2.55
N PRO A 213 8.65 1.57 1.62
CA PRO A 213 8.57 0.32 0.87
C PRO A 213 9.82 0.08 0.03
N SER A 214 10.27 -1.18 -0.07
CA SER A 214 11.50 -1.56 -0.78
C SER A 214 11.55 -1.18 -2.25
N PHE A 215 10.39 -0.98 -2.88
CA PHE A 215 10.26 -0.56 -4.28
C PHE A 215 10.25 0.96 -4.47
N ILE A 216 10.26 1.75 -3.39
CA ILE A 216 10.39 3.21 -3.43
C ILE A 216 11.84 3.56 -3.10
N PRO A 217 12.65 4.01 -4.08
CA PRO A 217 14.00 4.49 -3.82
C PRO A 217 13.98 5.66 -2.85
N GLU A 218 15.01 5.74 -2.00
CA GLU A 218 15.15 6.82 -1.02
C GLU A 218 15.14 8.22 -1.68
N ALA A 219 15.69 8.33 -2.90
CA ALA A 219 15.63 9.56 -3.68
C ALA A 219 14.19 9.99 -4.00
N LEU A 220 13.30 9.05 -4.32
CA LEU A 220 11.89 9.34 -4.59
C LEU A 220 11.14 9.69 -3.30
N ALA A 221 11.41 8.97 -2.20
CA ALA A 221 10.85 9.29 -0.88
C ALA A 221 11.23 10.72 -0.43
N ASN A 222 12.49 11.12 -0.66
CA ASN A 222 12.95 12.48 -0.40
C ASN A 222 12.26 13.53 -1.27
N LYS A 223 12.03 13.25 -2.57
CA LYS A 223 11.21 14.14 -3.42
C LYS A 223 9.81 14.30 -2.85
N ILE A 224 9.16 13.20 -2.47
CA ILE A 224 7.79 13.20 -1.90
C ILE A 224 7.76 14.04 -0.60
N LEU A 225 8.73 13.85 0.31
CA LEU A 225 8.86 14.67 1.52
C LEU A 225 8.97 16.16 1.17
N LEU A 226 9.85 16.51 0.24
CA LEU A 226 10.14 17.89 -0.13
C LEU A 226 8.92 18.61 -0.72
N ILE A 227 8.11 17.90 -1.51
CA ILE A 227 6.85 18.45 -2.07
C ILE A 227 5.94 18.92 -0.95
N GLY A 228 5.53 18.01 -0.05
CA GLY A 228 4.58 18.38 1.01
C GLY A 228 5.17 19.33 2.05
N LYS A 229 6.48 19.25 2.34
CA LYS A 229 7.18 20.28 3.14
C LYS A 229 7.04 21.67 2.52
N SER A 230 7.30 21.78 1.22
CA SER A 230 7.24 23.03 0.49
C SER A 230 5.80 23.55 0.36
N LEU A 231 4.82 22.66 0.17
CA LEU A 231 3.39 23.01 0.19
C LEU A 231 2.97 23.60 1.54
N ASN A 232 3.31 22.91 2.63
CA ASN A 232 2.97 23.37 3.97
C ASN A 232 3.66 24.69 4.29
N PHE A 233 4.91 24.88 3.85
CA PHE A 233 5.61 26.16 3.96
C PHE A 233 4.88 27.29 3.21
N ILE A 234 4.50 27.05 1.94
CA ILE A 234 3.79 28.04 1.12
C ILE A 234 2.45 28.43 1.79
N ARG A 235 1.71 27.46 2.31
CA ARG A 235 0.40 27.71 2.90
C ARG A 235 0.47 28.40 4.26
N THR A 236 1.36 27.95 5.14
CA THR A 236 1.42 28.42 6.53
C THR A 236 2.32 29.65 6.69
N GLN A 237 3.54 29.61 6.13
CA GLN A 237 4.56 30.64 6.34
C GLN A 237 4.51 31.75 5.29
N CYS A 238 4.11 31.45 4.04
CA CYS A 238 4.00 32.47 2.98
C CYS A 238 2.61 33.13 2.88
N GLY A 239 1.65 32.72 3.72
CA GLY A 239 0.28 33.25 3.70
C GLY A 239 -0.45 33.05 2.37
N ASP A 240 -0.15 31.95 1.67
CA ASP A 240 -0.68 31.63 0.34
C ASP A 240 -1.56 30.38 0.41
N ALA A 241 -2.49 30.36 1.39
CA ALA A 241 -3.31 29.20 1.74
C ALA A 241 -4.22 28.71 0.59
N GLN A 242 -4.62 29.62 -0.31
CA GLN A 242 -5.45 29.30 -1.48
C GLN A 242 -4.67 28.66 -2.63
N TRP A 243 -3.34 28.59 -2.53
CA TRP A 243 -2.53 28.01 -3.59
C TRP A 243 -2.79 26.50 -3.70
N ALA A 244 -3.08 26.07 -4.93
CA ALA A 244 -3.38 24.69 -5.26
C ALA A 244 -2.54 24.21 -6.45
N MET A 245 -2.34 22.89 -6.50
CA MET A 245 -1.74 22.20 -7.64
C MET A 245 -2.57 22.45 -8.91
N ARG A 246 -1.92 22.52 -10.09
CA ARG A 246 -2.65 22.73 -11.35
C ARG A 246 -3.36 21.44 -11.76
N GLN A 247 -4.49 21.58 -12.44
CA GLN A 247 -5.26 20.46 -12.97
C GLN A 247 -4.43 19.56 -13.91
N GLU A 248 -3.47 20.12 -14.65
CA GLU A 248 -2.53 19.39 -15.50
C GLU A 248 -1.68 18.36 -14.73
N VAL A 249 -1.22 18.72 -13.53
CA VAL A 249 -0.45 17.82 -12.66
C VAL A 249 -1.38 16.83 -11.98
N LEU A 250 -2.57 17.28 -11.57
CA LEU A 250 -3.60 16.40 -11.00
C LEU A 250 -4.09 15.34 -12.00
N ALA A 251 -4.05 15.64 -13.30
CA ALA A 251 -4.39 14.69 -14.36
C ALA A 251 -3.35 13.57 -14.52
N GLN A 252 -2.11 13.79 -14.06
CA GLN A 252 -1.05 12.78 -14.04
C GLN A 252 -1.12 11.86 -12.81
N VAL A 253 -2.04 12.14 -11.86
CA VAL A 253 -2.30 11.22 -10.75
C VAL A 253 -2.67 9.85 -11.34
N PRO A 254 -2.07 8.76 -10.86
CA PRO A 254 -2.48 7.41 -11.24
C PRO A 254 -3.93 7.15 -10.79
N ARG A 255 -4.91 7.48 -11.64
CA ARG A 255 -6.35 7.37 -11.33
C ARG A 255 -6.93 6.01 -11.68
N ASP A 256 -6.35 5.32 -12.66
CA ASP A 256 -6.85 4.06 -13.16
C ASP A 256 -5.94 2.87 -12.80
N GLY A 257 -6.60 1.75 -12.50
CA GLY A 257 -5.94 0.48 -12.17
C GLY A 257 -4.97 -0.01 -13.24
N SER A 258 -5.00 0.47 -14.49
CA SER A 258 -4.06 0.04 -15.55
C SER A 258 -2.61 0.48 -15.31
N VAL A 259 -2.37 1.49 -14.46
CA VAL A 259 -1.01 1.88 -14.04
C VAL A 259 -0.35 0.79 -13.18
N PHE A 260 -1.13 -0.17 -12.67
CA PHE A 260 -0.71 -1.21 -11.74
C PHE A 260 -0.59 -2.60 -12.39
N ASP A 261 -0.45 -2.70 -13.71
CA ASP A 261 -0.25 -4.00 -14.37
C ASP A 261 1.12 -4.62 -14.01
N THR A 262 2.11 -3.79 -13.71
CA THR A 262 3.37 -4.22 -13.10
C THR A 262 3.88 -3.22 -12.08
N THR A 263 4.79 -3.66 -11.24
CA THR A 263 5.46 -2.79 -10.26
C THR A 263 6.29 -1.69 -10.93
N THR A 264 6.83 -1.99 -12.12
CA THR A 264 7.58 -1.04 -12.95
C THR A 264 6.70 0.11 -13.45
N THR A 265 5.48 -0.19 -13.91
CA THR A 265 4.54 0.84 -14.41
C THR A 265 4.04 1.73 -13.27
N LEU A 266 3.83 1.14 -12.09
CA LEU A 266 3.45 1.83 -10.87
C LEU A 266 4.55 2.84 -10.47
N PHE A 267 5.81 2.39 -10.48
CA PHE A 267 6.96 3.24 -10.19
C PHE A 267 7.13 4.39 -11.20
N SER A 268 7.08 4.09 -12.50
CA SER A 268 7.25 5.12 -13.54
C SER A 268 6.13 6.16 -13.52
N GLY A 269 4.90 5.73 -13.26
CA GLY A 269 3.76 6.65 -13.11
C GLY A 269 3.92 7.55 -11.89
N LEU A 270 4.37 6.98 -10.78
CA LEU A 270 4.61 7.72 -9.54
C LEU A 270 5.75 8.73 -9.69
N ASP A 271 6.91 8.36 -10.25
CA ASP A 271 8.04 9.28 -10.41
C ASP A 271 7.72 10.44 -11.38
N GLY A 272 6.96 10.16 -12.45
CA GLY A 272 6.48 11.19 -13.38
C GLY A 272 5.59 12.22 -12.68
N PHE A 273 4.56 11.75 -11.96
CA PHE A 273 3.66 12.60 -11.18
C PHE A 273 4.42 13.41 -10.10
N VAL A 274 5.27 12.76 -9.31
CA VAL A 274 6.05 13.39 -8.24
C VAL A 274 6.99 14.46 -8.81
N THR A 275 7.65 14.18 -9.93
CA THR A 275 8.55 15.15 -10.58
C THR A 275 7.79 16.36 -11.11
N ALA A 276 6.60 16.16 -11.72
CA ALA A 276 5.75 17.25 -12.18
C ALA A 276 5.25 18.12 -11.01
N ALA A 277 4.78 17.49 -9.93
CA ALA A 277 4.35 18.18 -8.72
C ALA A 277 5.49 18.99 -8.09
N LEU A 278 6.67 18.38 -7.92
CA LEU A 278 7.85 19.06 -7.37
C LEU A 278 8.26 20.27 -8.19
N ASN A 279 8.30 20.16 -9.52
CA ASN A 279 8.65 21.27 -10.41
C ASN A 279 7.69 22.46 -10.27
N GLN A 280 6.38 22.19 -10.16
CA GLN A 280 5.41 23.25 -9.98
C GLN A 280 5.50 23.90 -8.59
N VAL A 281 5.66 23.10 -7.52
CA VAL A 281 5.83 23.65 -6.16
C VAL A 281 7.09 24.49 -6.07
N ASN A 282 8.22 23.99 -6.59
CA ASN A 282 9.49 24.73 -6.63
C ASN A 282 9.36 26.04 -7.42
N LYS A 283 8.66 26.02 -8.56
CA LYS A 283 8.42 27.24 -9.34
C LYS A 283 7.63 28.28 -8.54
N ARG A 284 6.61 27.87 -7.77
CA ARG A 284 5.87 28.79 -6.88
C ARG A 284 6.76 29.31 -5.75
N LEU A 285 7.50 28.43 -5.10
CA LEU A 285 8.38 28.79 -3.99
C LEU A 285 9.44 29.81 -4.42
N MET A 286 10.08 29.59 -5.56
CA MET A 286 11.05 30.52 -6.14
C MET A 286 10.43 31.87 -6.48
N HIS A 287 9.21 31.87 -7.05
CA HIS A 287 8.48 33.11 -7.31
C HIS A 287 8.17 33.87 -6.01
N LEU A 288 7.73 33.18 -4.94
CA LEU A 288 7.48 33.82 -3.65
C LEU A 288 8.77 34.41 -3.06
N LEU A 289 9.86 33.64 -3.04
CA LEU A 289 11.13 34.05 -2.45
C LEU A 289 11.73 35.28 -3.14
N PHE A 290 11.83 35.26 -4.47
CA PHE A 290 12.52 36.31 -5.23
C PHE A 290 11.60 37.48 -5.63
N VAL A 291 10.31 37.24 -5.90
CA VAL A 291 9.41 38.30 -6.36
C VAL A 291 8.66 38.95 -5.20
N ARG A 292 8.01 38.15 -4.34
CA ARG A 292 7.19 38.68 -3.24
C ARG A 292 8.06 39.15 -2.07
N TYR A 293 8.94 38.29 -1.59
CA TYR A 293 9.79 38.56 -0.43
C TYR A 293 11.12 39.22 -0.78
N LYS A 294 11.44 39.40 -2.07
CA LYS A 294 12.62 40.14 -2.55
C LYS A 294 13.90 39.69 -1.86
N PHE A 295 14.10 38.38 -1.78
CA PHE A 295 15.26 37.77 -1.14
C PHE A 295 16.59 38.30 -1.70
N ASP A 296 16.62 38.64 -2.98
CA ASP A 296 17.75 39.32 -3.63
C ASP A 296 18.15 40.61 -2.90
N LYS A 297 17.18 41.44 -2.51
CA LYS A 297 17.41 42.69 -1.78
C LYS A 297 17.90 42.43 -0.36
N HIS A 298 17.36 41.42 0.31
CA HIS A 298 17.80 41.04 1.65
C HIS A 298 19.24 40.51 1.64
N ALA A 299 19.58 39.62 0.70
CA ALA A 299 20.95 39.12 0.54
C ALA A 299 21.93 40.26 0.21
N HIS A 300 21.52 41.21 -0.65
CA HIS A 300 22.32 42.39 -0.94
C HIS A 300 22.52 43.29 0.29
N ALA A 301 21.48 43.49 1.09
CA ALA A 301 21.57 44.27 2.34
C ALA A 301 22.51 43.59 3.36
N ILE A 302 22.44 42.27 3.52
CA ILE A 302 23.36 41.52 4.39
C ILE A 302 24.81 41.75 3.93
N LYS A 303 25.06 41.67 2.62
CA LYS A 303 26.39 41.95 2.08
C LYS A 303 26.85 43.39 2.37
N GLN A 304 25.99 44.37 2.14
CA GLN A 304 26.32 45.79 2.30
C GLN A 304 26.60 46.17 3.76
N TYR A 305 25.74 45.74 4.68
CA TYR A 305 25.73 46.24 6.05
C TYR A 305 26.39 45.28 7.04
N LEU A 306 26.15 43.96 6.92
CA LEU A 306 26.70 42.98 7.86
C LEU A 306 28.09 42.49 7.45
N LEU A 307 28.30 42.23 6.16
CA LEU A 307 29.62 41.85 5.61
C LEU A 307 30.48 43.07 5.24
N LEU A 308 30.06 44.25 5.71
CA LEU A 308 30.86 45.46 5.69
C LEU A 308 31.28 45.95 4.29
N SER A 309 30.56 45.57 3.23
CA SER A 309 30.97 45.95 1.87
C SER A 309 30.74 47.43 1.56
N ARG A 310 29.97 48.14 2.40
CA ARG A 310 29.62 49.55 2.22
C ARG A 310 30.38 50.43 3.22
N GLY A 311 31.63 50.73 2.89
CA GLY A 311 32.61 51.39 3.78
C GLY A 311 32.22 52.77 4.28
N ASP A 312 31.55 53.57 3.45
CA ASP A 312 31.04 54.92 3.78
C ASP A 312 30.03 54.89 4.93
N PHE A 313 29.10 53.94 4.90
CA PHE A 313 28.13 53.75 5.98
C PHE A 313 28.81 53.34 7.29
N ILE A 314 29.78 52.42 7.20
CA ILE A 314 30.43 51.84 8.38
C ILE A 314 31.37 52.84 9.04
N GLN A 315 32.10 53.63 8.27
CA GLN A 315 32.94 54.71 8.81
C GLN A 315 32.10 55.70 9.61
N ASN A 316 31.01 56.19 9.01
CA ASN A 316 30.09 57.08 9.71
C ASN A 316 29.45 56.44 10.94
N LEU A 317 29.13 55.13 10.89
CA LEU A 317 28.60 54.40 12.03
C LEU A 317 29.64 54.26 13.16
N MET A 318 30.89 53.93 12.81
CA MET A 318 31.99 53.78 13.76
C MET A 318 32.35 55.12 14.42
N ASP A 319 32.41 56.22 13.65
CA ASP A 319 32.72 57.55 14.19
C ASP A 319 31.66 58.02 15.20
N ASN A 320 30.38 57.73 14.93
CA ASN A 320 29.29 58.07 15.85
C ASN A 320 29.28 57.16 17.10
N LEU A 321 29.54 55.87 16.92
CA LEU A 321 29.59 54.89 18.02
C LEU A 321 30.86 55.01 18.87
N GLN A 322 31.95 55.59 18.35
CA GLN A 322 33.19 55.76 19.09
C GLN A 322 32.98 56.55 20.39
N SER A 323 32.11 57.56 20.37
CA SER A 323 31.78 58.39 21.53
C SER A 323 31.05 57.63 22.65
N THR A 324 30.32 56.55 22.32
CA THR A 324 29.50 55.76 23.23
C THR A 324 30.13 54.44 23.64
N LEU A 325 30.90 53.80 22.76
CA LEU A 325 31.63 52.55 23.02
C LEU A 325 33.01 52.77 23.63
N GLY A 326 33.55 54.00 23.57
CA GLY A 326 34.85 54.37 24.15
C GLY A 326 34.83 54.69 25.65
N ARG A 327 33.73 54.40 26.35
CA ARG A 327 33.62 54.42 27.82
C ARG A 327 33.73 53.01 28.38
#